data_AF-A0A2E1ABQ9-F1
#
_entry.id   AF-A0A2E1ABQ9-F1
#
_cell.length_a   1.000
_cell.length_b   1.000
_cell.length_c   1.000
_cell.angle_alpha   90.00
_cell.angle_beta   90.00
_cell.angle_gamma   90.00
#
_symmetry.space_group_name_H-M   'P 1'
#
loop_
_entity.id
_entity.type
_entity.pdbx_description
1 polymer ?
#
loop_
_entity_poly.entity_id
_entity_poly.type
_entity_poly.pdbx_seq_one_letter_code
_entity_poly.pdbx_strand_id
1 'polypeptide(L)'
;MPNALSHLTIFYTSHIQGDLALLPRLYTFIQQQITTLGVKPLLLDLGESCTPDVWPCGITGGRSTLIVLDGMGYHAANVEGVLAEGERYKLSGAISLGLVDARYSWRYNVPPVQDDDMVVSLQPTPAIGLNIVLASTPATTLQDRVLHLQSVQKRQLGIVTIDLKGEPQLQSQSVLDMPPNLSPDATISAAVSFVEDEARYLENR
;
A
#
# COMPACT_ATOMS: atom_id res chain seq x y z
N MET A 1 13.31 15.03 22.13
CA MET A 1 12.00 14.79 21.48
C MET A 1 12.29 13.95 20.25
N PRO A 2 11.53 12.86 19.98
CA PRO A 2 11.66 12.15 18.71
C PRO A 2 11.50 13.18 17.57
N ASN A 3 12.31 13.04 16.51
CA ASN A 3 12.30 13.95 15.37
C ASN A 3 10.90 13.94 14.75
N ALA A 4 10.12 14.99 14.98
CA ALA A 4 8.81 15.13 14.37
C ALA A 4 8.97 15.17 12.84
N LEU A 5 8.13 14.41 12.14
CA LEU A 5 8.15 14.36 10.69
C LEU A 5 7.74 15.74 10.15
N SER A 6 8.62 16.42 9.42
CA SER A 6 8.31 17.74 8.85
C SER A 6 7.73 17.68 7.45
N HIS A 7 7.96 16.59 6.73
CA HIS A 7 7.43 16.34 5.39
C HIS A 7 7.12 14.85 5.25
N LEU A 8 6.04 14.55 4.55
CA LEU A 8 5.65 13.19 4.22
C LEU A 8 5.51 13.06 2.70
N THR A 9 6.21 12.09 2.13
CA THR A 9 5.95 11.66 0.74
C THR A 9 5.23 10.33 0.80
N ILE A 10 4.11 10.23 0.10
CA ILE A 10 3.27 9.03 0.01
C ILE A 10 3.35 8.54 -1.42
N PHE A 11 3.67 7.27 -1.59
CA PHE A 11 3.50 6.56 -2.85
C PHE A 11 2.36 5.57 -2.68
N TYR A 12 1.45 5.51 -3.65
CA TYR A 12 0.31 4.62 -3.55
C TYR A 12 -0.08 3.98 -4.87
N THR A 13 -0.62 2.77 -4.77
CA THR A 13 -1.10 1.97 -5.91
C THR A 13 -2.51 1.44 -5.61
N SER A 14 -3.16 0.85 -6.61
CA SER A 14 -4.47 0.21 -6.47
C SER A 14 -4.73 -0.72 -7.66
N HIS A 15 -5.82 -1.49 -7.59
CA HIS A 15 -6.31 -2.33 -8.69
C HIS A 15 -5.26 -3.31 -9.24
N ILE A 16 -4.39 -3.87 -8.37
CA ILE A 16 -3.45 -4.91 -8.77
C ILE A 16 -4.21 -6.17 -9.22
N GLN A 17 -5.34 -6.46 -8.56
CA GLN A 17 -6.28 -7.52 -8.91
C GLN A 17 -5.61 -8.89 -9.07
N GLY A 18 -4.67 -9.24 -8.18
CA GLY A 18 -4.01 -10.53 -8.18
C GLY A 18 -2.93 -10.71 -9.27
N ASP A 19 -2.60 -9.68 -10.05
CA ASP A 19 -1.58 -9.77 -11.10
C ASP A 19 -0.17 -9.81 -10.50
N LEU A 20 0.25 -11.00 -10.04
CA LEU A 20 1.55 -11.18 -9.42
C LEU A 20 2.72 -10.91 -10.39
N ALA A 21 2.52 -11.12 -11.70
CA ALA A 21 3.53 -10.87 -12.72
C ALA A 21 3.84 -9.37 -12.92
N LEU A 22 2.94 -8.48 -12.47
CA LEU A 22 3.15 -7.04 -12.44
C LEU A 22 4.11 -6.60 -11.32
N LEU A 23 4.05 -7.24 -10.16
CA LEU A 23 4.66 -6.75 -8.92
C LEU A 23 6.19 -6.58 -8.99
N PRO A 24 6.96 -7.49 -9.61
CA PRO A 24 8.41 -7.29 -9.75
C PRO A 24 8.78 -6.04 -10.55
N ARG A 25 8.01 -5.70 -11.59
CA ARG A 25 8.24 -4.50 -12.41
C ARG A 25 7.79 -3.24 -11.69
N LEU A 26 6.66 -3.34 -10.99
CA LEU A 26 6.15 -2.25 -10.14
C LEU A 26 7.16 -1.91 -9.04
N TYR A 27 7.79 -2.89 -8.43
CA TYR A 27 8.84 -2.66 -7.45
C TYR A 27 10.03 -1.91 -8.07
N THR A 28 10.53 -2.35 -9.22
CA THR A 28 11.58 -1.64 -9.95
C THR A 28 11.19 -0.19 -10.25
N PHE A 29 9.94 0.05 -10.66
CA PHE A 29 9.43 1.39 -10.90
C PHE A 29 9.45 2.26 -9.63
N ILE A 30 8.95 1.73 -8.52
CA ILE A 30 8.94 2.39 -7.22
C ILE A 30 10.37 2.74 -6.79
N GLN A 31 11.31 1.80 -6.88
CA GLN A 31 12.71 2.03 -6.50
C GLN A 31 13.38 3.11 -7.38
N GLN A 32 13.06 3.17 -8.67
CA GLN A 32 13.51 4.25 -9.54
C GLN A 32 12.98 5.61 -9.06
N GLN A 33 11.68 5.71 -8.73
CA GLN A 33 11.10 6.97 -8.24
C GLN A 33 11.67 7.38 -6.87
N ILE A 34 11.86 6.43 -5.96
CA ILE A 34 12.53 6.64 -4.67
C ILE A 34 13.93 7.24 -4.90
N THR A 35 14.71 6.66 -5.81
CA THR A 35 16.06 7.11 -6.13
C THR A 35 16.05 8.50 -6.79
N THR A 36 15.17 8.73 -7.75
CA THR A 36 15.06 10.00 -8.49
C THR A 36 14.65 11.16 -7.58
N LEU A 37 13.73 10.92 -6.64
CA LEU A 37 13.24 11.96 -5.73
C LEU A 37 14.10 12.09 -4.47
N GLY A 38 14.92 11.09 -4.15
CA GLY A 38 15.77 11.09 -2.94
C GLY A 38 14.96 11.06 -1.64
N VAL A 39 13.81 10.36 -1.65
CA VAL A 39 12.85 10.32 -0.53
C VAL A 39 12.72 8.91 0.05
N LYS A 40 12.26 8.80 1.30
CA LYS A 40 11.77 7.54 1.88
C LYS A 40 10.25 7.62 2.00
N PRO A 41 9.47 7.08 1.06
CA PRO A 41 8.03 7.28 1.02
C PRO A 41 7.28 6.33 1.98
N LEU A 42 6.11 6.78 2.44
CA LEU A 42 5.07 5.89 2.94
C LEU A 42 4.40 5.19 1.75
N LEU A 43 4.68 3.91 1.56
CA LEU A 43 4.04 3.04 0.56
C LEU A 43 2.66 2.55 1.03
N LEU A 44 1.62 2.78 0.24
CA LEU A 44 0.22 2.41 0.53
C LEU A 44 -0.44 1.70 -0.67
N ASP A 45 -1.35 0.76 -0.40
CA ASP A 45 -2.26 0.19 -1.40
C ASP A 45 -3.70 0.62 -1.09
N LEU A 46 -4.40 1.21 -2.07
CA LEU A 46 -5.76 1.75 -1.91
C LEU A 46 -6.85 0.67 -2.06
N GLY A 47 -6.48 -0.58 -2.33
CA GLY A 47 -7.39 -1.71 -2.39
C GLY A 47 -7.49 -2.32 -3.78
N GLU A 48 -8.34 -3.36 -3.86
CA GLU A 48 -8.42 -4.27 -5.01
C GLU A 48 -7.07 -4.90 -5.35
N SER A 49 -6.26 -5.20 -4.33
CA SER A 49 -4.97 -5.87 -4.51
C SER A 49 -5.12 -7.31 -4.98
N CYS A 50 -6.19 -8.01 -4.55
CA CYS A 50 -6.56 -9.36 -4.97
C CYS A 50 -8.04 -9.42 -5.39
N THR A 51 -8.38 -10.36 -6.29
CA THR A 51 -9.76 -10.70 -6.63
C THR A 51 -9.94 -12.23 -6.62
N PRO A 52 -11.04 -12.79 -6.11
CA PRO A 52 -11.22 -14.25 -5.99
C PRO A 52 -11.16 -14.99 -7.34
N ASP A 53 -11.41 -14.30 -8.46
CA ASP A 53 -11.37 -14.90 -9.80
C ASP A 53 -9.95 -15.21 -10.29
N VAL A 54 -8.92 -14.65 -9.64
CA VAL A 54 -7.51 -14.91 -9.97
C VAL A 54 -6.98 -16.04 -9.08
N TRP A 55 -6.49 -17.11 -9.69
CA TRP A 55 -6.19 -18.39 -9.03
C TRP A 55 -5.44 -18.27 -7.69
N PRO A 56 -4.27 -17.59 -7.57
CA PRO A 56 -3.60 -17.47 -6.28
C PRO A 56 -4.43 -16.74 -5.23
N CYS A 57 -5.23 -15.75 -5.62
CA CYS A 57 -6.12 -15.03 -4.72
C CYS A 57 -7.26 -15.93 -4.22
N GLY A 58 -7.93 -16.64 -5.13
CA GLY A 58 -9.02 -17.56 -4.79
C GLY A 58 -8.57 -18.66 -3.82
N ILE A 59 -7.46 -19.32 -4.12
CA ILE A 59 -6.94 -20.43 -3.30
C ILE A 59 -6.42 -19.95 -1.94
N THR A 60 -5.80 -18.77 -1.87
CA THR A 60 -5.24 -18.24 -0.61
C THR A 60 -6.21 -17.36 0.17
N GLY A 61 -7.47 -17.24 -0.26
CA GLY A 61 -8.46 -16.37 0.38
C GLY A 61 -8.04 -14.89 0.40
N GLY A 62 -7.35 -14.44 -0.66
CA GLY A 62 -6.92 -13.06 -0.88
C GLY A 62 -5.55 -12.69 -0.31
N ARG A 63 -4.82 -13.62 0.32
CA ARG A 63 -3.52 -13.32 0.95
C ARG A 63 -2.36 -13.14 -0.02
N SER A 64 -2.39 -13.84 -1.15
CA SER A 64 -1.26 -13.98 -2.08
C SER A 64 -0.59 -12.64 -2.43
N THR A 65 -1.37 -11.66 -2.91
CA THR A 65 -0.82 -10.35 -3.27
C THR A 65 -0.31 -9.57 -2.06
N LEU A 66 -0.98 -9.65 -0.90
CA LEU A 66 -0.58 -8.93 0.32
C LEU A 66 0.79 -9.39 0.84
N ILE A 67 1.10 -10.68 0.73
CA ILE A 67 2.42 -11.23 1.10
C ILE A 67 3.52 -10.63 0.22
N VAL A 68 3.27 -10.49 -1.09
CA VAL A 68 4.26 -9.86 -1.99
C VAL A 68 4.37 -8.36 -1.74
N LEU A 69 3.26 -7.67 -1.46
CA LEU A 69 3.27 -6.23 -1.08
C LEU A 69 4.06 -5.99 0.21
N ASP A 70 3.95 -6.86 1.20
CA ASP A 70 4.77 -6.83 2.41
C ASP A 70 6.27 -6.97 2.07
N GLY A 71 6.63 -7.94 1.22
CA GLY A 71 7.99 -8.11 0.72
C GLY A 71 8.53 -6.93 -0.09
N MET A 72 7.64 -6.16 -0.74
CA MET A 72 7.97 -4.90 -1.43
C MET A 72 8.13 -3.71 -0.47
N GLY A 73 7.80 -3.88 0.82
CA GLY A 73 7.89 -2.83 1.85
C GLY A 73 6.68 -1.91 1.92
N TYR A 74 5.49 -2.36 1.49
CA TYR A 74 4.26 -1.60 1.72
C TYR A 74 3.97 -1.49 3.21
N HIS A 75 3.51 -0.32 3.66
CA HIS A 75 3.26 -0.07 5.08
C HIS A 75 1.82 -0.35 5.47
N ALA A 76 0.86 -0.05 4.59
CA ALA A 76 -0.54 -0.39 4.79
C ALA A 76 -1.26 -0.65 3.46
N ALA A 77 -2.29 -1.49 3.51
CA ALA A 77 -3.16 -1.81 2.39
C ALA A 77 -4.62 -1.80 2.83
N ASN A 78 -5.49 -1.28 1.97
CA ASN A 78 -6.93 -1.47 2.10
C ASN A 78 -7.28 -2.92 1.75
N VAL A 79 -7.78 -3.66 2.73
CA VAL A 79 -8.18 -5.07 2.57
C VAL A 79 -9.69 -5.29 2.60
N GLU A 80 -10.48 -4.23 2.56
CA GLU A 80 -11.93 -4.32 2.47
C GLU A 80 -12.33 -5.08 1.20
N GLY A 81 -13.09 -6.17 1.37
CA GLY A 81 -13.50 -7.05 0.27
C GLY A 81 -12.38 -7.88 -0.36
N VAL A 82 -11.13 -7.79 0.11
CA VAL A 82 -9.97 -8.53 -0.44
C VAL A 82 -9.78 -9.87 0.28
N LEU A 83 -9.79 -9.86 1.62
CA LEU A 83 -9.56 -11.05 2.43
C LEU A 83 -10.87 -11.78 2.70
N ALA A 84 -10.88 -13.10 2.51
CA ALA A 84 -12.00 -13.94 2.96
C ALA A 84 -12.10 -13.97 4.50
N GLU A 85 -13.26 -14.39 5.02
CA GLU A 85 -13.51 -14.43 6.46
C GLU A 85 -12.46 -15.27 7.20
N GLY A 86 -11.90 -14.72 8.28
CA GLY A 86 -10.87 -15.37 9.10
C GLY A 86 -9.44 -15.29 8.54
N GLU A 87 -9.24 -14.99 7.25
CA GLU A 87 -7.92 -15.04 6.63
C GLU A 87 -6.98 -13.92 7.13
N ARG A 88 -7.54 -12.81 7.64
CA ARG A 88 -6.79 -11.76 8.33
C ARG A 88 -5.95 -12.30 9.49
N TYR A 89 -6.49 -13.21 10.30
CA TYR A 89 -5.79 -13.75 11.46
C TYR A 89 -4.59 -14.62 11.06
N LYS A 90 -4.62 -15.25 9.89
CA LYS A 90 -3.50 -16.03 9.36
C LYS A 90 -2.30 -15.16 8.97
N LEU A 91 -2.53 -13.87 8.70
CA LEU A 91 -1.48 -12.89 8.42
C LEU A 91 -0.92 -12.22 9.68
N SER A 92 -1.61 -12.34 10.82
CA SER A 92 -1.21 -11.70 12.07
C SER A 92 0.16 -12.21 12.53
N GLY A 93 1.15 -11.32 12.59
CA GLY A 93 2.53 -11.66 12.98
C GLY A 93 3.34 -12.37 11.90
N ALA A 94 2.74 -12.70 10.75
CA ALA A 94 3.43 -13.27 9.59
C ALA A 94 3.95 -12.18 8.64
N ILE A 95 3.28 -11.02 8.59
CA ILE A 95 3.64 -9.87 7.78
C ILE A 95 3.70 -8.59 8.63
N SER A 96 4.40 -7.57 8.14
CA SER A 96 4.46 -6.24 8.77
C SER A 96 3.45 -5.24 8.20
N LEU A 97 2.90 -5.52 7.02
CA LEU A 97 1.88 -4.72 6.34
C LEU A 97 0.65 -4.47 7.21
N GLY A 98 0.29 -3.20 7.39
CA GLY A 98 -0.94 -2.77 8.03
C GLY A 98 -2.17 -3.16 7.21
N LEU A 99 -2.99 -4.07 7.73
CA LEU A 99 -4.23 -4.49 7.10
C LEU A 99 -5.36 -3.55 7.52
N VAL A 100 -5.78 -2.64 6.65
CA VAL A 100 -6.79 -1.60 6.94
C VAL A 100 -8.14 -1.99 6.36
N ASP A 101 -9.18 -2.01 7.20
CA ASP A 101 -10.56 -2.28 6.79
C ASP A 101 -11.53 -1.39 7.60
N ALA A 102 -12.84 -1.58 7.44
CA ALA A 102 -13.84 -0.79 8.17
C ALA A 102 -13.74 -0.88 9.71
N ARG A 103 -13.07 -1.90 10.25
CA ARG A 103 -12.91 -2.13 11.69
C ARG A 103 -11.51 -1.78 12.20
N TYR A 104 -10.49 -1.88 11.36
CA TYR A 104 -9.10 -1.73 11.76
C TYR A 104 -8.41 -0.59 10.99
N SER A 105 -7.97 0.42 11.74
CA SER A 105 -7.02 1.45 11.27
C SER A 105 -5.57 1.06 11.56
N TRP A 106 -4.64 1.63 10.81
CA TRP A 106 -3.20 1.50 11.06
C TRP A 106 -2.60 2.83 11.52
N ARG A 107 -1.77 2.82 12.57
CA ARG A 107 -1.08 4.02 13.08
C ARG A 107 0.31 4.11 12.48
N TYR A 108 0.76 5.33 12.20
CA TYR A 108 2.06 5.55 11.58
C TYR A 108 3.21 5.07 12.49
N ASN A 109 3.81 3.96 12.12
CA ASN A 109 4.97 3.39 12.79
C ASN A 109 6.01 2.98 11.75
N VAL A 110 6.71 3.98 11.20
CA VAL A 110 7.73 3.77 10.16
C VAL A 110 9.09 4.19 10.72
N PRO A 111 9.93 3.24 11.16
CA PRO A 111 11.22 3.55 11.76
C PRO A 111 12.07 4.51 10.91
N PRO A 112 12.73 5.50 11.54
CA PRO A 112 12.87 5.70 13.00
C PRO A 112 11.75 6.53 13.64
N VAL A 113 10.70 6.90 12.89
CA VAL A 113 9.64 7.78 13.36
C VAL A 113 8.42 6.94 13.74
N GLN A 114 8.01 7.07 14.99
CA GLN A 114 6.69 6.64 15.44
C GLN A 114 5.88 7.91 15.70
N ASP A 115 4.72 8.01 15.04
CA ASP A 115 3.84 9.17 15.14
C ASP A 115 2.40 8.66 15.38
N ASP A 116 2.01 8.60 16.65
CA ASP A 116 0.69 8.13 17.03
C ASP A 116 -0.43 9.12 16.65
N ASP A 117 -0.07 10.34 16.23
CA ASP A 117 -1.00 11.39 15.80
C ASP A 117 -1.35 11.25 14.30
N MET A 118 -0.69 10.35 13.57
CA MET A 118 -1.01 9.99 12.20
C MET A 118 -1.70 8.62 12.10
N VAL A 119 -2.81 8.57 11.36
CA VAL A 119 -3.62 7.34 11.22
C VAL A 119 -4.05 7.11 9.76
N VAL A 120 -3.98 5.85 9.34
CA VAL A 120 -4.45 5.35 8.05
C VAL A 120 -5.73 4.54 8.27
N SER A 121 -6.81 4.90 7.57
CA SER A 121 -8.15 4.31 7.76
C SER A 121 -8.93 4.25 6.46
N LEU A 122 -10.13 3.64 6.46
CA LEU A 122 -11.04 3.66 5.30
C LEU A 122 -12.04 4.81 5.32
N GLN A 123 -12.20 5.47 6.46
CA GLN A 123 -13.12 6.59 6.63
C GLN A 123 -12.42 7.72 7.38
N PRO A 124 -12.83 8.99 7.15
CA PRO A 124 -12.36 10.11 7.94
C PRO A 124 -12.45 9.82 9.44
N THR A 125 -11.30 9.85 10.09
CA THR A 125 -11.17 9.56 11.53
C THR A 125 -10.47 10.73 12.21
N PRO A 126 -10.93 11.18 13.38
CA PRO A 126 -10.24 12.24 14.12
C PRO A 126 -8.78 11.87 14.38
N ALA A 127 -7.87 12.72 13.93
CA ALA A 127 -6.43 12.58 14.12
C ALA A 127 -5.86 13.95 14.52
N ILE A 128 -4.88 13.95 15.43
CA ILE A 128 -4.21 15.18 15.83
C ILE A 128 -3.28 15.65 14.71
N GLY A 129 -2.55 14.74 14.07
CA GLY A 129 -1.58 15.02 13.02
C GLY A 129 -2.24 15.01 11.64
N LEU A 130 -2.45 13.81 11.10
CA LEU A 130 -2.99 13.58 9.75
C LEU A 130 -3.77 12.25 9.71
N ASN A 131 -4.95 12.25 9.10
CA ASN A 131 -5.64 11.04 8.70
C ASN A 131 -5.50 10.81 7.19
N ILE A 132 -4.97 9.65 6.79
CA ILE A 132 -4.89 9.24 5.38
C ILE A 132 -6.00 8.21 5.11
N VAL A 133 -6.91 8.55 4.21
CA VAL A 133 -8.04 7.69 3.86
C VAL A 133 -7.69 6.83 2.64
N LEU A 134 -7.69 5.51 2.80
CA LEU A 134 -7.37 4.58 1.70
C LEU A 134 -8.55 4.31 0.76
N ALA A 135 -9.77 4.71 1.13
CA ALA A 135 -10.87 4.73 0.18
C ALA A 135 -10.60 5.83 -0.87
N SER A 136 -10.31 5.40 -2.09
CA SER A 136 -9.94 6.29 -3.19
C SER A 136 -11.08 7.23 -3.57
N THR A 137 -10.72 8.37 -4.16
CA THR A 137 -11.66 9.42 -4.59
C THR A 137 -11.32 9.89 -6.02
N PRO A 138 -12.16 10.66 -6.72
CA PRO A 138 -11.82 11.12 -8.06
C PRO A 138 -10.62 12.09 -8.13
N ALA A 139 -10.29 12.77 -7.03
CA ALA A 139 -9.20 13.74 -6.95
C ALA A 139 -8.61 13.78 -5.54
N THR A 140 -7.29 13.96 -5.43
CA THR A 140 -6.61 14.07 -4.14
C THR A 140 -7.00 15.39 -3.49
N THR A 141 -7.40 15.33 -2.22
CA THR A 141 -7.76 16.51 -1.43
C THR A 141 -7.19 16.39 -0.03
N LEU A 142 -6.87 17.54 0.58
CA LEU A 142 -6.48 17.64 1.97
C LEU A 142 -7.33 18.72 2.62
N GLN A 143 -8.22 18.32 3.52
CA GLN A 143 -9.10 19.23 4.26
C GLN A 143 -9.17 18.76 5.71
N ASP A 144 -9.08 19.70 6.66
CA ASP A 144 -9.24 19.43 8.09
C ASP A 144 -8.38 18.25 8.59
N ARG A 145 -7.13 18.17 8.11
CA ARG A 145 -6.15 17.10 8.38
C ARG A 145 -6.54 15.72 7.85
N VAL A 146 -7.52 15.64 6.95
CA VAL A 146 -7.92 14.41 6.27
C VAL A 146 -7.45 14.46 4.82
N LEU A 147 -6.53 13.56 4.49
CA LEU A 147 -6.05 13.34 3.14
C LEU A 147 -6.87 12.25 2.46
N HIS A 148 -7.56 12.62 1.39
CA HIS A 148 -8.11 11.68 0.42
C HIS A 148 -7.15 11.56 -0.77
N LEU A 149 -6.88 10.33 -1.18
CA LEU A 149 -6.02 10.04 -2.34
C LEU A 149 -6.90 9.80 -3.57
N GLN A 150 -6.47 10.32 -4.73
CA GLN A 150 -7.18 10.04 -5.98
C GLN A 150 -7.06 8.58 -6.40
N SER A 151 -8.05 8.09 -7.13
CA SER A 151 -8.01 6.79 -7.79
C SER A 151 -6.86 6.76 -8.80
N VAL A 152 -6.12 5.67 -8.80
CA VAL A 152 -5.08 5.36 -9.80
C VAL A 152 -5.45 4.07 -10.51
N GLN A 153 -5.11 3.96 -11.79
CA GLN A 153 -5.37 2.74 -12.55
C GLN A 153 -4.34 1.67 -12.23
N LYS A 154 -4.64 0.43 -12.62
CA LYS A 154 -3.65 -0.65 -12.64
C LYS A 154 -2.41 -0.18 -13.42
N ARG A 155 -1.22 -0.40 -12.87
CA ARG A 155 0.09 0.07 -13.40
C ARG A 155 0.36 1.57 -13.28
N GLN A 156 -0.41 2.29 -12.47
CA GLN A 156 -0.08 3.67 -12.10
C GLN A 156 0.47 3.74 -10.69
N LEU A 157 1.34 4.72 -10.47
CA LEU A 157 1.86 5.09 -9.17
C LEU A 157 1.41 6.51 -8.86
N GLY A 158 0.60 6.65 -7.81
CA GLY A 158 0.27 7.95 -7.26
C GLY A 158 1.38 8.42 -6.31
N ILE A 159 1.70 9.71 -6.36
CA ILE A 159 2.70 10.35 -5.51
C ILE A 159 2.08 11.62 -4.93
N VAL A 160 2.15 11.76 -3.62
CA VAL A 160 1.67 12.94 -2.88
C VAL A 160 2.75 13.39 -1.91
N THR A 161 3.01 14.70 -1.84
CA THR A 161 3.90 15.30 -0.84
C THR A 161 3.13 16.27 0.03
N ILE A 162 3.32 16.16 1.34
CA ILE A 162 2.64 16.95 2.36
C ILE A 162 3.68 17.65 3.23
N ASP A 163 3.52 18.96 3.42
CA ASP A 163 4.19 19.71 4.48
C ASP A 163 3.47 19.45 5.79
N LEU A 164 4.21 19.03 6.81
CA LEU A 164 3.68 18.77 8.15
C LEU A 164 4.12 19.84 9.17
N LYS A 165 4.77 20.93 8.72
CA LYS A 165 5.13 22.06 9.59
C LYS A 165 3.89 22.87 9.96
N GLY A 166 3.23 22.46 11.04
CA GLY A 166 2.02 23.12 11.56
C GLY A 166 0.74 22.45 11.09
N GLU A 167 -0.13 23.19 10.41
CA GLU A 167 -1.29 22.60 9.74
C GLU A 167 -0.83 21.88 8.47
N PRO A 168 -1.20 20.60 8.25
CA PRO A 168 -0.82 19.86 7.06
C PRO A 168 -1.23 20.57 5.76
N GLN A 169 -0.29 20.69 4.82
CA GLN A 169 -0.55 21.30 3.51
C GLN A 169 -0.11 20.37 2.37
N LEU A 170 -0.97 20.22 1.37
CA LEU A 170 -0.67 19.47 0.16
C LEU A 170 0.29 20.30 -0.70
N GLN A 171 1.55 19.85 -0.82
CA GLN A 171 2.57 20.56 -1.60
C GLN A 171 2.53 20.17 -3.08
N SER A 172 2.39 18.87 -3.36
CA SER A 172 2.34 18.37 -4.72
C SER A 172 1.61 17.04 -4.82
N GLN A 173 1.11 16.76 -6.02
CA GLN A 173 0.53 15.47 -6.38
C GLN A 173 0.85 15.15 -7.84
N SER A 174 1.09 13.87 -8.12
CA SER A 174 1.21 13.36 -9.49
C SER A 174 0.75 11.91 -9.56
N VAL A 175 0.38 11.49 -10.77
CA VAL A 175 0.18 10.09 -11.10
C VAL A 175 1.06 9.77 -12.28
N LEU A 176 1.85 8.72 -12.16
CA LEU A 176 2.81 8.29 -13.16
C LEU A 176 2.39 6.93 -13.70
N ASP A 177 2.40 6.79 -15.02
CA ASP A 177 2.24 5.50 -15.67
C ASP A 177 3.54 4.70 -15.58
N MET A 178 3.43 3.44 -15.17
CA MET A 178 4.56 2.52 -15.18
C MET A 178 4.95 2.17 -16.62
N PRO A 179 6.21 2.39 -17.03
CA PRO A 179 6.67 2.02 -18.36
C PRO A 179 6.47 0.52 -18.64
N PRO A 180 6.06 0.12 -19.86
CA PRO A 180 5.72 -1.27 -20.16
C PRO A 180 6.90 -2.23 -20.18
N ASN A 181 8.11 -1.71 -20.40
CA ASN A 181 9.31 -2.50 -20.65
C ASN A 181 10.29 -2.48 -19.48
N LEU A 182 9.81 -2.25 -18.25
CA LEU A 182 10.66 -2.36 -17.07
C LEU A 182 11.08 -3.81 -16.86
N SER A 183 12.37 -4.01 -16.59
CA SER A 183 12.89 -5.28 -16.12
C SER A 183 12.30 -5.60 -14.75
N PRO A 184 11.89 -6.86 -14.52
CA PRO A 184 11.40 -7.28 -13.21
C PRO A 184 12.54 -7.35 -12.18
N ASP A 185 12.23 -7.01 -10.93
CA ASP A 185 13.14 -7.24 -9.81
C ASP A 185 13.26 -8.73 -9.46
N ALA A 186 14.48 -9.24 -9.32
CA ALA A 186 14.72 -10.67 -9.08
C ALA A 186 14.28 -11.14 -7.68
N THR A 187 14.43 -10.30 -6.66
CA THR A 187 14.03 -10.62 -5.28
C THR A 187 12.52 -10.71 -5.17
N ILE A 188 11.80 -9.73 -5.74
CA ILE A 188 10.35 -9.76 -5.76
C ILE A 188 9.82 -10.88 -6.67
N SER A 189 10.52 -11.20 -7.75
CA SER A 189 10.18 -12.38 -8.58
C SER A 189 10.25 -13.68 -7.77
N ALA A 190 11.25 -13.84 -6.90
CA ALA A 190 11.34 -15.00 -6.03
C ALA A 190 10.19 -15.06 -5.00
N ALA A 191 9.79 -13.91 -4.44
CA ALA A 191 8.63 -13.82 -3.55
C ALA A 191 7.32 -14.21 -4.27
N VAL A 192 7.16 -13.80 -5.53
CA VAL A 192 6.02 -14.22 -6.38
C VAL A 192 6.02 -15.73 -6.57
N SER A 193 7.16 -16.33 -6.95
CA SER A 193 7.27 -17.78 -7.11
C SER A 193 6.94 -18.54 -5.83
N PHE A 194 7.39 -18.05 -4.67
CA PHE A 194 7.03 -18.62 -3.37
C PHE A 194 5.51 -18.65 -3.14
N VAL A 195 4.83 -17.53 -3.40
CA VAL A 195 3.37 -17.42 -3.24
C VAL A 195 2.63 -18.34 -4.22
N GLU A 196 3.10 -18.44 -5.47
CA GLU A 196 2.53 -19.36 -6.45
C GLU A 196 2.69 -20.82 -6.03
N ASP A 197 3.86 -21.20 -5.52
CA ASP A 197 4.11 -22.57 -5.04
C ASP A 197 3.28 -22.89 -3.80
N GLU A 198 3.08 -21.94 -2.88
CA GLU A 198 2.17 -22.09 -1.74
C GLU A 198 0.73 -22.28 -2.19
N ALA A 199 0.27 -21.51 -3.19
CA ALA A 199 -1.07 -21.68 -3.77
C ALA A 199 -1.24 -23.08 -4.37
N ARG A 200 -0.25 -23.60 -5.14
CA ARG A 200 -0.30 -24.99 -5.65
C ARG A 200 -0.35 -26.01 -4.52
N TYR A 201 0.40 -25.79 -3.44
CA TYR A 201 0.38 -26.69 -2.30
C TYR A 201 -1.01 -26.76 -1.67
N LEU A 202 -1.69 -25.62 -1.49
CA LEU A 202 -3.04 -25.55 -0.92
C LEU A 202 -4.11 -26.15 -1.85
N GLU A 203 -3.99 -25.97 -3.16
CA GLU A 203 -4.92 -26.52 -4.14
C GLU A 203 -4.90 -28.06 -4.17
N ASN A 204 -3.73 -28.66 -3.94
CA ASN A 204 -3.55 -30.12 -3.96
C ASN A 204 -3.89 -30.81 -2.63
N ARG A 205 -4.43 -30.07 -1.65
CA ARG A 205 -4.64 -30.53 -0.28
C ARG A 205 -6.11 -30.75 0.04
#